data_AF-X1Q6U2-F1
#
_entry.id   AF-X1Q6U2-F1
#
_cell.length_a   1.000
_cell.length_b   1.000
_cell.length_c   1.000
_cell.angle_alpha   90.00
_cell.angle_beta   90.00
_cell.angle_gamma   90.00
#
_symmetry.space_group_name_H-M   'P 1'
#
loop_
_entity.id
_entity.type
_entity.pdbx_description
1 polymer ?
#
loop_
_entity_poly.entity_id
_entity_poly.type
_entity_poly.pdbx_seq_one_letter_code
_entity_poly.pdbx_strand_id
1 'polypeptide(L)'
;MCRDVRGIEAITLVDYDEQRIPQPSNGESLLDAGCKLCCACVEVCPTGALMDREAKWEPGLEPETITNPCSYACPAGIDVPLYVSLIGEGKFAESLAVIREKVPFPKVLGRVCIHPCETACRRSKLNAPISIKSLKQFVADRDTSEWKQFSKMLPPTGKKVAIVGSGPAGLTSAYYLAKLGHSVTVFEQFPEPGGMMRVGIPRYRLPGDVLDAEIAEIERVGVDIKMNTKIESTDLLYEQG
;
A
#
# COMPACT_ATOMS: atom_id res chain seq x y z
N MET A 1 0.20 -20.25 -31.28
CA MET A 1 0.82 -18.91 -31.26
C MET A 1 1.26 -18.44 -29.88
N CYS A 2 0.42 -18.38 -28.83
CA CYS A 2 0.90 -18.04 -27.46
C CYS A 2 2.04 -18.97 -27.01
N ARG A 3 1.88 -20.28 -27.27
CA ARG A 3 2.91 -21.30 -27.11
C ARG A 3 4.19 -20.96 -27.88
N ASP A 4 4.05 -20.47 -29.11
CA ASP A 4 5.17 -20.19 -30.02
C ASP A 4 5.89 -18.87 -29.69
N VAL A 5 5.16 -17.87 -29.18
CA VAL A 5 5.69 -16.52 -28.86
C VAL A 5 6.26 -16.45 -27.44
N ARG A 6 5.59 -17.06 -26.45
CA ARG A 6 5.99 -16.99 -25.03
C ARG A 6 6.46 -18.33 -24.45
N GLY A 7 6.44 -19.42 -25.21
CA GLY A 7 6.72 -20.76 -24.67
C GLY A 7 5.64 -21.28 -23.72
N ILE A 8 4.51 -20.56 -23.58
CA ILE A 8 3.44 -20.86 -22.63
C ILE A 8 2.12 -20.93 -23.39
N GLU A 9 1.40 -22.03 -23.21
CA GLU A 9 0.03 -22.17 -23.72
C GLU A 9 -0.95 -22.13 -22.56
N ALA A 10 -1.42 -20.93 -22.20
CA ALA A 10 -2.39 -20.78 -21.10
C ALA A 10 -3.84 -21.03 -21.54
N ILE A 11 -4.18 -20.72 -22.79
CA ILE A 11 -5.52 -20.84 -23.38
C ILE A 11 -5.38 -21.51 -24.75
N THR A 12 -6.28 -22.45 -25.04
CA THR A 12 -6.48 -23.12 -26.33
C THR A 12 -7.92 -22.91 -26.82
N LEU A 13 -8.21 -23.34 -28.05
CA LEU A 13 -9.58 -23.38 -28.59
C LEU A 13 -10.08 -24.82 -28.56
N VAL A 14 -11.30 -25.01 -28.06
CA VAL A 14 -12.00 -26.30 -28.08
C VAL A 14 -13.33 -26.16 -28.82
N ASP A 15 -13.74 -27.22 -29.50
CA ASP A 15 -15.03 -27.29 -30.18
C ASP A 15 -16.10 -27.76 -29.15
N TYR A 16 -17.13 -26.94 -28.92
CA TYR A 16 -18.28 -27.23 -28.06
C TYR A 16 -19.56 -26.86 -28.80
N ASP A 17 -20.42 -27.86 -29.07
CA ASP A 17 -21.73 -27.68 -29.73
C ASP A 17 -21.66 -26.82 -31.01
N GLU A 18 -20.80 -27.24 -31.95
CA GLU A 18 -20.51 -26.56 -33.23
C GLU A 18 -19.85 -25.17 -33.11
N GLN A 19 -19.48 -24.72 -31.90
CA GLN A 19 -18.78 -23.46 -31.67
C GLN A 19 -17.35 -23.67 -31.16
N ARG A 20 -16.41 -22.84 -31.61
CA ARG A 20 -15.06 -22.78 -31.03
C ARG A 20 -14.99 -21.79 -29.89
N ILE A 21 -14.75 -22.28 -28.67
CA ILE A 21 -14.63 -21.44 -27.48
C ILE A 21 -13.20 -21.47 -26.92
N PRO A 22 -12.71 -20.36 -26.34
CA PRO A 22 -11.45 -20.36 -25.62
C PRO A 22 -11.56 -21.06 -24.28
N GLN A 23 -10.62 -21.95 -23.97
CA GLN A 23 -10.54 -22.69 -22.70
C GLN A 23 -9.08 -22.78 -22.23
N PRO A 24 -8.80 -22.82 -20.91
CA PRO A 24 -7.49 -23.23 -20.42
C PRO A 24 -6.95 -24.49 -21.12
N SER A 25 -5.64 -24.51 -21.41
CA SER A 25 -4.99 -25.62 -22.13
C SER A 25 -5.04 -26.95 -21.39
N ASN A 26 -5.20 -26.91 -20.06
CA ASN A 26 -5.38 -28.08 -19.21
C ASN A 26 -6.83 -28.61 -19.20
N GLY A 27 -7.76 -27.99 -19.93
CA GLY A 27 -9.16 -28.42 -20.02
C GLY A 27 -10.00 -28.08 -18.79
N GLU A 28 -9.46 -27.34 -17.83
CA GLU A 28 -10.17 -26.91 -16.63
C GLU A 28 -10.88 -25.56 -16.83
N SER A 29 -11.67 -25.13 -15.86
CA SER A 29 -12.17 -23.76 -15.83
C SER A 29 -11.03 -22.78 -15.52
N LEU A 30 -11.19 -21.48 -15.84
CA LEU A 30 -10.20 -20.46 -15.45
C LEU A 30 -9.97 -20.38 -13.94
N LEU A 31 -10.98 -20.78 -13.14
CA LEU A 31 -10.90 -20.84 -11.68
C LEU A 31 -9.93 -21.93 -11.24
N ASP A 32 -10.11 -23.12 -11.78
CA ASP A 32 -9.39 -24.32 -11.40
C ASP A 32 -7.97 -24.33 -11.99
N ALA A 33 -7.81 -23.80 -13.21
CA ALA A 33 -6.52 -23.63 -13.86
C ALA A 33 -5.60 -22.60 -13.16
N GLY A 34 -6.07 -21.93 -12.10
CA GLY A 34 -5.26 -21.03 -11.28
C GLY A 34 -4.90 -19.72 -11.97
N CYS A 35 -5.79 -19.18 -12.82
CA CYS A 35 -5.56 -17.90 -13.50
C CYS A 35 -5.19 -16.79 -12.49
N LYS A 36 -4.15 -16.00 -12.80
CA LYS A 36 -3.65 -14.91 -11.95
C LYS A 36 -3.91 -13.51 -12.50
N LEU A 37 -4.68 -13.38 -13.58
CA LEU A 37 -5.00 -12.09 -14.23
C LEU A 37 -3.75 -11.28 -14.67
N CYS A 38 -2.71 -11.95 -15.18
CA CYS A 38 -1.52 -11.27 -15.72
C CYS A 38 -1.74 -10.65 -17.10
N CYS A 39 -2.91 -10.87 -17.72
CA CYS A 39 -3.29 -10.40 -19.05
C CYS A 39 -2.36 -10.84 -20.20
N ALA A 40 -1.41 -11.75 -19.95
CA ALA A 40 -0.48 -12.23 -20.97
C ALA A 40 -1.19 -12.85 -22.18
N CYS A 41 -2.32 -13.55 -21.97
CA CYS A 41 -3.10 -14.14 -23.06
C CYS A 41 -3.78 -13.09 -23.96
N VAL A 42 -4.15 -11.94 -23.39
CA VAL A 42 -4.70 -10.79 -24.12
C VAL A 42 -3.58 -10.08 -24.89
N GLU A 43 -2.47 -9.80 -24.22
CA GLU A 43 -1.31 -9.09 -24.78
C GLU A 43 -0.74 -9.78 -26.03
N VAL A 44 -0.66 -11.11 -26.03
CA VAL A 44 -0.06 -11.88 -27.13
C VAL A 44 -1.08 -12.34 -28.18
N CYS A 45 -2.36 -11.94 -28.06
CA CYS A 45 -3.40 -12.39 -28.97
C CYS A 45 -3.22 -11.74 -30.37
N PRO A 46 -2.89 -12.51 -31.42
CA PRO A 46 -2.59 -11.95 -32.74
C PRO A 46 -3.81 -11.40 -33.46
N THR A 47 -4.99 -11.92 -33.13
CA THR A 47 -6.25 -11.62 -33.82
C THR A 47 -7.10 -10.60 -33.08
N GLY A 48 -6.72 -10.23 -31.85
CA GLY A 48 -7.57 -9.46 -30.94
C GLY A 48 -8.81 -10.22 -30.46
N ALA A 49 -8.89 -11.55 -30.68
CA ALA A 49 -10.01 -12.37 -30.23
C ALA A 49 -10.11 -12.46 -28.70
N LEU A 50 -8.98 -12.32 -27.99
CA LEU A 50 -8.95 -12.18 -26.55
C LEU A 50 -8.78 -10.71 -26.19
N MET A 51 -9.74 -10.18 -25.44
CA MET A 51 -9.69 -8.85 -24.87
C MET A 51 -9.84 -8.95 -23.36
N ASP A 52 -9.22 -8.03 -22.63
CA ASP A 52 -9.51 -7.89 -21.21
C ASP A 52 -10.96 -7.45 -21.06
N ARG A 53 -11.73 -8.13 -20.21
CA ARG A 53 -13.14 -7.81 -19.99
C ARG A 53 -13.34 -6.39 -19.46
N GLU A 54 -12.33 -5.84 -18.79
CA GLU A 54 -12.31 -4.47 -18.28
C GLU A 54 -11.57 -3.49 -19.19
N ALA A 55 -10.97 -3.95 -20.31
CA ALA A 55 -10.54 -3.08 -21.40
C ALA A 55 -11.77 -2.57 -22.18
N LYS A 56 -12.64 -1.83 -21.49
CA LYS A 56 -13.56 -0.94 -22.16
C LYS A 56 -12.73 0.22 -22.70
N TRP A 57 -12.88 0.52 -23.99
CA TRP A 57 -12.33 1.75 -24.55
C TRP A 57 -13.07 2.94 -23.92
N GLU A 58 -12.51 3.46 -22.84
CA GLU A 58 -12.95 4.67 -22.16
C GLU A 58 -11.84 5.72 -22.31
N PRO A 59 -11.96 6.64 -23.28
CA PRO A 59 -10.91 7.62 -23.61
C PRO A 59 -10.43 8.51 -22.46
N GLY A 60 -11.12 8.50 -21.31
CA GLY A 60 -10.79 9.28 -20.12
C GLY A 60 -10.19 8.49 -18.95
N LEU A 61 -9.95 7.18 -19.09
CA LEU A 61 -9.34 6.35 -18.05
C LEU A 61 -7.87 6.04 -18.38
N GLU A 62 -6.98 6.34 -17.43
CA GLU A 62 -5.57 5.95 -17.52
C GLU A 62 -5.48 4.40 -17.44
N PRO A 63 -4.77 3.73 -18.37
CA PRO A 63 -4.67 2.27 -18.43
C PRO A 63 -4.26 1.59 -17.11
N GLU A 64 -3.45 2.26 -16.30
CA GLU A 64 -2.97 1.79 -14.99
C GLU A 64 -4.09 1.70 -13.94
N THR A 65 -5.17 2.48 -14.09
CA THR A 65 -6.35 2.39 -13.21
C THR A 65 -7.10 1.09 -13.40
N ILE A 66 -7.04 0.51 -14.60
CA ILE A 66 -7.66 -0.76 -14.96
C ILE A 66 -6.77 -1.93 -14.55
N THR A 67 -5.44 -1.80 -14.69
CA THR A 67 -4.52 -2.90 -14.37
C THR A 67 -4.16 -2.98 -12.89
N ASN A 68 -4.09 -1.83 -12.19
CA ASN A 68 -3.73 -1.72 -10.78
C ASN A 68 -4.79 -1.00 -9.90
N PRO A 69 -6.07 -1.42 -9.92
CA PRO A 69 -7.13 -0.69 -9.23
C PRO A 69 -6.96 -0.66 -7.70
N CYS A 70 -6.24 -1.63 -7.13
CA CYS A 70 -6.00 -1.67 -5.69
C CYS A 70 -5.07 -0.54 -5.20
N SER A 71 -4.11 -0.10 -6.02
CA SER A 71 -3.25 1.04 -5.68
C SER A 71 -3.99 2.37 -5.83
N TYR A 72 -4.84 2.52 -6.85
CA TYR A 72 -5.68 3.71 -7.03
C TYR A 72 -6.80 3.83 -6.00
N ALA A 73 -7.38 2.71 -5.57
CA ALA A 73 -8.36 2.69 -4.49
C ALA A 73 -7.75 2.96 -3.12
N CYS A 74 -6.42 2.83 -2.97
CA CYS A 74 -5.73 3.16 -1.73
C CYS A 74 -5.58 4.67 -1.60
N PRO A 75 -6.12 5.32 -0.55
CA PRO A 75 -5.99 6.77 -0.40
C PRO A 75 -4.53 7.26 -0.26
N ALA A 76 -3.62 6.38 0.16
CA ALA A 76 -2.20 6.67 0.26
C ALA A 76 -1.40 6.35 -1.02
N GLY A 77 -2.03 5.77 -2.05
CA GLY A 77 -1.35 5.41 -3.31
C GLY A 77 -0.21 4.42 -3.12
N ILE A 78 -0.34 3.48 -2.18
CA ILE A 78 0.65 2.41 -1.95
C ILE A 78 0.63 1.46 -3.14
N ASP A 79 1.80 1.09 -3.67
CA ASP A 79 1.94 0.08 -4.72
C ASP A 79 1.64 -1.32 -4.18
N VAL A 80 0.36 -1.67 -4.18
CA VAL A 80 -0.14 -2.94 -3.65
C VAL A 80 0.41 -4.16 -4.40
N PRO A 81 0.36 -4.22 -5.74
CA PRO A 81 0.92 -5.35 -6.48
C PRO A 81 2.38 -5.61 -6.15
N LEU A 82 3.21 -4.56 -6.07
CA LEU A 82 4.64 -4.70 -5.81
C LEU A 82 4.89 -5.34 -4.44
N TYR A 83 4.34 -4.76 -3.35
CA TYR A 83 4.65 -5.30 -2.02
C TYR A 83 4.01 -6.68 -1.80
N VAL A 84 2.89 -6.99 -2.46
CA VAL A 84 2.28 -8.34 -2.42
C VAL A 84 3.15 -9.35 -3.17
N SER A 85 3.71 -8.99 -4.33
CA SER A 85 4.65 -9.84 -5.07
C SER A 85 5.89 -10.14 -4.23
N LEU A 86 6.47 -9.11 -3.63
CA LEU A 86 7.64 -9.25 -2.75
C LEU A 86 7.36 -10.19 -1.55
N ILE A 87 6.15 -10.15 -0.99
CA ILE A 87 5.72 -11.12 0.03
C ILE A 87 5.71 -12.55 -0.52
N GLY A 88 5.17 -12.74 -1.73
CA GLY A 88 5.15 -14.05 -2.39
C GLY A 88 6.54 -14.61 -2.69
N GLU A 89 7.53 -13.73 -2.88
CA GLU A 89 8.95 -14.07 -3.06
C GLU A 89 9.72 -14.25 -1.74
N GLY A 90 9.08 -14.01 -0.58
CA GLY A 90 9.73 -14.06 0.74
C GLY A 90 10.58 -12.83 1.08
N LYS A 91 10.55 -11.79 0.24
CA LYS A 91 11.28 -10.51 0.39
C LYS A 91 10.54 -9.54 1.31
N PHE A 92 10.44 -9.90 2.59
CA PHE A 92 9.60 -9.17 3.55
C PHE A 92 10.13 -7.78 3.87
N ALA A 93 11.45 -7.59 3.94
CA ALA A 93 12.07 -6.29 4.23
C ALA A 93 11.82 -5.29 3.08
N GLU A 94 11.97 -5.73 1.83
CA GLU A 94 11.68 -4.95 0.64
C GLU A 94 10.19 -4.60 0.56
N SER A 95 9.30 -5.57 0.82
CA SER A 95 7.87 -5.35 0.87
C SER A 95 7.50 -4.26 1.89
N LEU A 96 8.07 -4.34 3.09
CA LEU A 96 7.85 -3.35 4.14
C LEU A 96 8.40 -1.97 3.76
N ALA A 97 9.53 -1.90 3.04
CA ALA A 97 10.07 -0.65 2.51
C ALA A 97 9.13 0.02 1.51
N VAL A 98 8.51 -0.75 0.60
CA VAL A 98 7.52 -0.25 -0.37
C VAL A 98 6.30 0.34 0.36
N ILE A 99 5.81 -0.33 1.40
CA ILE A 99 4.70 0.21 2.22
C ILE A 99 5.13 1.52 2.90
N ARG A 100 6.32 1.53 3.53
CA ARG A 100 6.85 2.69 4.25
C ARG A 100 7.27 3.86 3.37
N GLU A 101 7.35 3.67 2.05
CA GLU A 101 7.52 4.76 1.11
C GLU A 101 6.36 5.75 1.19
N LYS A 102 5.13 5.26 1.34
CA LYS A 102 3.91 6.08 1.32
C LYS A 102 3.27 6.32 2.69
N VAL A 103 3.51 5.45 3.67
CA VAL A 103 2.92 5.59 5.02
C VAL A 103 3.87 5.14 6.14
N PRO A 104 4.04 5.91 7.24
CA PRO A 104 4.90 5.49 8.35
C PRO A 104 4.25 4.51 9.33
N PHE A 105 2.97 4.14 9.10
CA PHE A 105 2.15 3.35 10.02
C PHE A 105 1.68 1.97 9.47
N PRO A 106 2.57 1.12 8.92
CA PRO A 106 2.17 -0.18 8.39
C PRO A 106 1.48 -1.11 9.42
N LYS A 107 1.90 -1.12 10.69
CA LYS A 107 1.32 -1.99 11.75
C LYS A 107 -0.08 -1.54 12.15
N VAL A 108 -0.30 -0.22 12.31
CA VAL A 108 -1.63 0.36 12.54
C VAL A 108 -2.54 0.06 11.34
N LEU A 109 -2.08 0.34 10.11
CA LEU A 109 -2.88 0.12 8.91
C LEU A 109 -3.20 -1.36 8.68
N GLY A 110 -2.32 -2.29 9.05
CA GLY A 110 -2.62 -3.73 9.05
C GLY A 110 -3.80 -4.10 9.96
N ARG A 111 -4.05 -3.32 11.02
CA ARG A 111 -5.09 -3.59 12.02
C ARG A 111 -6.39 -2.85 11.75
N VAL A 112 -6.33 -1.56 11.43
CA VAL A 112 -7.52 -0.69 11.45
C VAL A 112 -8.04 -0.27 10.08
N CYS A 113 -7.24 -0.42 9.01
CA CYS A 113 -7.61 -0.01 7.66
C CYS A 113 -8.94 -0.66 7.20
N ILE A 114 -9.77 0.10 6.50
CA ILE A 114 -11.03 -0.36 5.89
C ILE A 114 -10.84 -1.00 4.50
N HIS A 115 -9.58 -1.22 4.10
CA HIS A 115 -9.19 -2.02 2.93
C HIS A 115 -9.98 -1.75 1.62
N PRO A 116 -10.08 -0.49 1.16
CA PRO A 116 -10.77 -0.18 -0.11
C PRO A 116 -10.10 -0.86 -1.31
N CYS A 117 -8.78 -1.09 -1.21
CA CYS A 117 -7.99 -1.85 -2.17
C CYS A 117 -8.47 -3.30 -2.37
N GLU A 118 -9.03 -3.94 -1.35
CA GLU A 118 -9.60 -5.29 -1.47
C GLU A 118 -10.96 -5.26 -2.19
N THR A 119 -11.76 -4.22 -1.94
CA THR A 119 -13.05 -4.02 -2.63
C THR A 119 -12.84 -3.82 -4.13
N ALA A 120 -11.81 -3.07 -4.51
CA ALA A 120 -11.45 -2.82 -5.91
C ALA A 120 -10.64 -3.96 -6.57
N CYS A 121 -10.34 -5.05 -5.83
CA CYS A 121 -9.46 -6.10 -6.32
C CYS A 121 -10.10 -6.87 -7.50
N ARG A 122 -9.42 -6.89 -8.65
CA ARG A 122 -9.87 -7.62 -9.85
C ARG A 122 -9.98 -9.12 -9.64
N ARG A 123 -9.22 -9.67 -8.70
CA ARG A 123 -9.26 -11.10 -8.37
C ARG A 123 -10.63 -11.56 -7.89
N SER A 124 -11.45 -10.66 -7.32
CA SER A 124 -12.84 -10.90 -6.96
C SER A 124 -13.74 -11.27 -8.16
N LYS A 125 -13.30 -10.98 -9.39
CA LYS A 125 -14.02 -11.40 -10.62
C LYS A 125 -13.76 -12.85 -11.00
N LEU A 126 -12.72 -13.45 -10.43
CA LEU A 126 -12.39 -14.86 -10.58
C LEU A 126 -12.86 -15.58 -9.30
N ASN A 127 -12.15 -15.38 -8.19
CA ASN A 127 -12.48 -15.99 -6.91
C ASN A 127 -12.67 -14.94 -5.81
N ALA A 128 -11.70 -14.80 -4.90
CA ALA A 128 -11.76 -13.90 -3.77
C ALA A 128 -10.72 -12.77 -3.93
N PRO A 129 -10.97 -11.59 -3.34
CA PRO A 129 -9.95 -10.55 -3.28
C PRO A 129 -8.71 -11.06 -2.53
N ILE A 130 -7.55 -10.51 -2.87
CA ILE A 130 -6.36 -10.73 -2.07
C ILE A 130 -6.57 -10.08 -0.70
N SER A 131 -6.19 -10.77 0.39
CA SER A 131 -6.25 -10.25 1.76
C SER A 131 -5.13 -9.23 2.03
N ILE A 132 -5.15 -8.12 1.30
CA ILE A 132 -4.13 -7.07 1.25
C ILE A 132 -3.84 -6.49 2.65
N LYS A 133 -4.87 -6.24 3.47
CA LYS A 133 -4.73 -5.75 4.84
C LYS A 133 -4.00 -6.76 5.73
N SER A 134 -4.36 -8.04 5.63
CA SER A 134 -3.72 -9.11 6.40
C SER A 134 -2.27 -9.33 5.98
N LEU A 135 -1.98 -9.26 4.68
CA LEU A 135 -0.61 -9.33 4.15
C LEU A 135 0.24 -8.15 4.65
N LYS A 136 -0.33 -6.94 4.64
CA LYS A 136 0.32 -5.74 5.22
C LYS A 136 0.63 -5.93 6.70
N GLN A 137 -0.35 -6.45 7.47
CA GLN A 137 -0.14 -6.74 8.88
C GLN A 137 0.97 -7.79 9.08
N PHE A 138 0.94 -8.87 8.30
CA PHE A 138 1.90 -9.96 8.36
C PHE A 138 3.35 -9.48 8.19
N VAL A 139 3.64 -8.66 7.17
CA VAL A 139 5.00 -8.11 7.00
C VAL A 139 5.36 -7.07 8.05
N ALA A 140 4.41 -6.21 8.44
CA ALA A 140 4.65 -5.19 9.44
C ALA A 140 4.94 -5.80 10.82
N ASP A 141 4.29 -6.90 11.18
CA ASP A 141 4.51 -7.60 12.45
C ASP A 141 5.85 -8.37 12.46
N ARG A 142 6.43 -8.67 11.29
CA ARG A 142 7.75 -9.32 11.12
C ARG A 142 8.90 -8.34 10.87
N ASP A 143 8.71 -7.07 11.20
CA ASP A 143 9.71 -6.01 10.99
C ASP A 143 11.04 -6.33 11.70
N THR A 144 12.07 -6.69 10.92
CA THR A 144 13.46 -6.91 11.38
C THR A 144 14.32 -5.64 11.32
N SER A 145 13.73 -4.49 10.99
CA SER A 145 14.41 -3.23 10.65
C SER A 145 15.29 -3.25 9.41
N GLU A 146 15.41 -4.38 8.70
CA GLU A 146 16.19 -4.48 7.45
C GLU A 146 15.66 -3.58 6.34
N TRP A 147 14.37 -3.22 6.36
CA TRP A 147 13.78 -2.29 5.39
C TRP A 147 14.46 -0.90 5.41
N LYS A 148 15.11 -0.53 6.51
CA LYS A 148 15.79 0.76 6.69
C LYS A 148 16.94 0.94 5.70
N GLN A 149 17.55 -0.13 5.20
CA GLN A 149 18.58 -0.04 4.16
C GLN A 149 18.07 0.57 2.85
N PHE A 150 16.76 0.47 2.60
CA PHE A 150 16.09 1.08 1.44
C PHE A 150 15.53 2.48 1.75
N SER A 151 15.51 2.87 3.03
CA SER A 151 15.03 4.18 3.46
C SER A 151 16.12 5.23 3.25
N LYS A 152 15.77 6.29 2.51
CA LYS A 152 16.67 7.43 2.28
C LYS A 152 16.32 8.59 3.21
N MET A 153 17.36 9.23 3.72
CA MET A 153 17.29 10.50 4.45
C MET A 153 18.15 11.51 3.71
N LEU A 154 17.59 12.70 3.43
CA LEU A 154 18.32 13.77 2.77
C LEU A 154 19.18 14.55 3.77
N PRO A 155 20.24 15.22 3.31
CA PRO A 155 21.07 16.06 4.17
C PRO A 155 20.26 17.18 4.85
N PRO A 156 20.70 17.65 6.03
CA PRO A 156 20.04 18.76 6.72
C PRO A 156 19.89 20.00 5.84
N THR A 157 18.67 20.52 5.78
CA THR A 157 18.31 21.72 5.01
C THR A 157 18.51 23.01 5.81
N GLY A 158 18.70 22.91 7.13
CA GLY A 158 18.74 24.04 8.06
C GLY A 158 17.38 24.69 8.34
N LYS A 159 16.29 24.23 7.70
CA LYS A 159 14.94 24.74 7.92
C LYS A 159 14.28 24.04 9.10
N LYS A 160 13.54 24.79 9.90
CA LYS A 160 12.72 24.28 11.00
C LYS A 160 11.25 24.21 10.59
N VAL A 161 10.55 23.20 11.08
CA VAL A 161 9.10 23.05 10.90
C VAL A 161 8.45 22.73 12.25
N ALA A 162 7.44 23.50 12.59
CA ALA A 162 6.53 23.21 13.69
C ALA A 162 5.25 22.56 13.16
N ILE A 163 4.81 21.47 13.79
CA ILE A 163 3.57 20.77 13.47
C ILE A 163 2.68 20.77 14.71
N VAL A 164 1.43 21.19 14.55
CA VAL A 164 0.45 21.20 15.65
C VAL A 164 -0.41 19.93 15.57
N GLY A 165 -0.29 19.09 16.60
CA GLY A 165 -1.02 17.83 16.76
C GLY A 165 -0.23 16.60 16.32
N SER A 166 -0.22 15.56 17.17
CA SER A 166 0.40 14.25 16.91
C SER A 166 -0.60 13.21 16.37
N GLY A 167 -1.65 13.66 15.68
CA GLY A 167 -2.54 12.76 14.96
C GLY A 167 -1.87 12.06 13.77
N PRO A 168 -2.58 11.16 13.06
CA PRO A 168 -2.04 10.45 11.90
C PRO A 168 -1.51 11.42 10.84
N ALA A 169 -2.18 12.54 10.59
CA ALA A 169 -1.74 13.57 9.65
C ALA A 169 -0.45 14.25 10.12
N GLY A 170 -0.40 14.73 11.37
CA GLY A 170 0.75 15.45 11.91
C GLY A 170 2.00 14.59 11.97
N LEU A 171 1.89 13.36 12.48
CA LEU A 171 3.01 12.41 12.55
C LEU A 171 3.49 11.96 11.16
N THR A 172 2.57 11.78 10.21
CA THR A 172 2.95 11.44 8.82
C THR A 172 3.72 12.57 8.16
N SER A 173 3.22 13.81 8.28
CA SER A 173 3.93 15.00 7.79
C SER A 173 5.30 15.15 8.46
N ALA A 174 5.36 14.92 9.78
CA ALA A 174 6.61 15.02 10.54
C ALA A 174 7.66 14.04 10.04
N TYR A 175 7.26 12.78 9.88
CA TYR A 175 8.14 11.72 9.38
C TYR A 175 8.75 12.07 8.02
N TYR A 176 7.94 12.50 7.05
CA TYR A 176 8.45 12.82 5.71
C TYR A 176 9.28 14.10 5.68
N LEU A 177 8.90 15.14 6.41
CA LEU A 177 9.67 16.38 6.48
C LEU A 177 11.03 16.16 7.16
N ALA A 178 11.10 15.32 8.19
CA ALA A 178 12.36 14.92 8.80
C ALA A 178 13.25 14.13 7.81
N LYS A 179 12.67 13.20 7.03
CA LYS A 179 13.40 12.50 5.96
C LYS A 179 13.90 13.42 4.85
N LEU A 180 13.22 14.53 4.60
CA LEU A 180 13.67 15.57 3.66
C LEU A 180 14.77 16.48 4.26
N GLY A 181 15.21 16.24 5.49
CA GLY A 181 16.30 16.96 6.15
C GLY A 181 15.85 18.23 6.88
N HIS A 182 14.56 18.39 7.18
CA HIS A 182 14.07 19.49 8.01
C HIS A 182 14.16 19.12 9.51
N SER A 183 14.43 20.11 10.36
CA SER A 183 14.30 19.95 11.81
C SER A 183 12.83 20.07 12.19
N VAL A 184 12.19 18.99 12.62
CA VAL A 184 10.75 18.97 12.86
C VAL A 184 10.43 18.82 14.34
N THR A 185 9.56 19.70 14.85
CA THR A 185 8.98 19.60 16.19
C THR A 185 7.46 19.49 16.10
N VAL A 186 6.89 18.46 16.72
CA VAL A 186 5.45 18.22 16.84
C VAL A 186 4.98 18.65 18.22
N PHE A 187 3.98 19.52 18.30
CA PHE A 187 3.36 19.98 19.54
C PHE A 187 2.04 19.25 19.76
N GLU A 188 1.93 18.50 20.84
CA GLU A 188 0.75 17.71 21.18
C GLU A 188 0.15 18.20 22.50
N GLN A 189 -1.16 18.45 22.51
CA GLN A 189 -1.88 18.89 23.71
C GLN A 189 -2.04 17.77 24.75
N PHE A 190 -2.12 16.52 24.33
CA PHE A 190 -2.31 15.37 25.21
C PHE A 190 -0.99 14.89 25.85
N PRO A 191 -1.07 14.12 26.95
CA PRO A 191 0.10 13.53 27.61
C PRO A 191 0.79 12.44 26.80
N GLU A 192 0.14 11.88 25.77
CA GLU A 192 0.68 10.82 24.93
C GLU A 192 0.39 11.11 23.45
N PRO A 193 1.33 10.78 22.53
CA PRO A 193 1.18 11.07 21.11
C PRO A 193 0.31 10.04 20.37
N GLY A 194 -0.26 10.42 19.24
CA GLY A 194 -1.03 9.53 18.36
C GLY A 194 -2.44 10.03 18.05
N GLY A 195 -2.89 11.08 18.72
CA GLY A 195 -4.19 11.73 18.50
C GLY A 195 -5.34 10.72 18.43
N MET A 196 -6.19 10.82 17.40
CA MET A 196 -7.35 9.94 17.21
C MET A 196 -7.03 8.45 17.10
N MET A 197 -5.81 8.07 16.72
CA MET A 197 -5.41 6.65 16.74
C MET A 197 -5.33 6.12 18.17
N ARG A 198 -4.86 6.94 19.11
CA ARG A 198 -4.76 6.58 20.53
C ARG A 198 -6.10 6.72 21.26
N VAL A 199 -6.78 7.85 21.07
CA VAL A 199 -7.96 8.19 21.88
C VAL A 199 -9.28 7.65 21.31
N GLY A 200 -9.34 7.42 19.98
CA GLY A 200 -10.58 7.05 19.30
C GLY A 200 -10.72 5.56 19.00
N ILE A 201 -9.61 4.83 18.82
CA ILE A 201 -9.65 3.42 18.41
C ILE A 201 -9.59 2.52 19.65
N PRO A 202 -10.54 1.58 19.83
CA PRO A 202 -10.50 0.65 20.96
C PRO A 202 -9.22 -0.20 21.00
N ARG A 203 -8.67 -0.44 22.19
CA ARG A 203 -7.41 -1.17 22.39
C ARG A 203 -7.38 -2.59 21.82
N TYR A 204 -8.52 -3.28 21.81
CA TYR A 204 -8.61 -4.62 21.20
C TYR A 204 -8.46 -4.59 19.67
N ARG A 205 -8.75 -3.43 19.03
CA ARG A 205 -8.59 -3.23 17.59
C ARG A 205 -7.22 -2.63 17.26
N LEU A 206 -6.71 -1.73 18.11
CA LEU A 206 -5.36 -1.19 18.00
C LEU A 206 -4.68 -1.19 19.37
N PRO A 207 -3.79 -2.18 19.64
CA PRO A 207 -3.02 -2.23 20.87
C PRO A 207 -2.10 -1.02 21.02
N GLY A 208 -1.95 -0.53 22.26
CA GLY A 208 -1.15 0.66 22.55
C GLY A 208 0.33 0.49 22.22
N ASP A 209 0.89 -0.68 22.56
CA ASP A 209 2.27 -1.08 22.26
C ASP A 209 2.59 -1.06 20.76
N VAL A 210 1.61 -1.43 19.92
CA VAL A 210 1.76 -1.37 18.46
C VAL A 210 1.86 0.07 17.98
N LEU A 211 1.01 0.97 18.50
CA LEU A 211 1.05 2.38 18.16
C LEU A 211 2.35 3.03 18.67
N ASP A 212 2.73 2.75 19.91
CA ASP A 212 3.95 3.26 20.55
C ASP A 212 5.19 2.87 19.75
N ALA A 213 5.25 1.62 19.26
CA ALA A 213 6.37 1.15 18.43
C ALA A 213 6.48 1.90 17.10
N GLU A 214 5.37 2.29 16.47
CA GLU A 214 5.40 3.07 15.22
C GLU A 214 5.74 4.53 15.46
N ILE A 215 5.26 5.13 16.56
CA ILE A 215 5.63 6.49 16.94
C ILE A 215 7.13 6.56 17.28
N ALA A 216 7.66 5.57 18.00
CA ALA A 216 9.09 5.49 18.30
C ALA A 216 9.94 5.43 17.02
N GLU A 217 9.46 4.81 15.94
CA GLU A 217 10.16 4.82 14.65
C GLU A 217 10.16 6.23 14.01
N ILE A 218 9.11 7.03 14.23
CA ILE A 218 9.05 8.43 13.77
C ILE A 218 10.04 9.30 14.56
N GLU A 219 10.12 9.12 15.88
CA GLU A 219 11.09 9.82 16.73
C GLU A 219 12.53 9.47 16.34
N ARG A 220 12.82 8.20 16.01
CA ARG A 220 14.15 7.75 15.54
C ARG A 220 14.62 8.43 14.25
N VAL A 221 13.70 8.93 13.42
CA VAL A 221 14.04 9.69 12.20
C VAL A 221 14.42 11.14 12.53
N GLY A 222 14.33 11.57 13.79
CA GLY A 222 14.74 12.89 14.26
C GLY A 222 13.59 13.85 14.48
N VAL A 223 12.35 13.35 14.59
CA VAL A 223 11.18 14.16 14.97
C VAL A 223 11.16 14.35 16.48
N ASP A 224 11.11 15.60 16.94
CA ASP A 224 10.93 15.96 18.35
C ASP A 224 9.43 16.10 18.67
N ILE A 225 8.91 15.39 19.67
CA ILE A 225 7.49 15.42 20.03
C ILE A 225 7.33 16.02 21.43
N LYS A 226 6.78 17.23 21.49
CA LYS A 226 6.48 17.97 22.73
C LYS A 226 5.03 17.75 23.14
N MET A 227 4.85 16.85 24.10
CA MET A 227 3.55 16.55 24.72
C MET A 227 3.12 17.64 25.71
N ASN A 228 1.87 17.58 26.18
CA ASN A 228 1.27 18.54 27.11
C ASN A 228 1.42 20.02 26.67
N THR A 229 1.51 20.26 25.37
CA THR A 229 1.73 21.59 24.79
C THR A 229 0.58 21.93 23.85
N LYS A 230 -0.40 22.66 24.38
CA LYS A 230 -1.51 23.18 23.59
C LYS A 230 -1.09 24.48 22.88
N ILE A 231 -1.24 24.52 21.56
CA ILE A 231 -1.00 25.72 20.75
C ILE A 231 -2.34 26.41 20.52
N GLU A 232 -2.48 27.64 21.02
CA GLU A 232 -3.69 28.46 20.85
C GLU A 232 -3.64 29.34 19.58
N SER A 233 -2.43 29.68 19.11
CA SER A 233 -2.23 30.50 17.90
C SER A 233 -0.95 30.10 17.16
N THR A 234 -1.05 30.00 15.83
CA THR A 234 0.10 29.75 14.95
C THR A 234 1.03 30.95 14.87
N ASP A 235 0.53 32.17 15.00
CA ASP A 235 1.35 33.39 14.89
C ASP A 235 2.33 33.50 16.07
N LEU A 236 1.83 33.25 17.29
CA LEU A 236 2.65 33.19 18.50
C LEU A 236 3.68 32.06 18.46
N LEU A 237 3.40 30.98 17.73
CA LEU A 237 4.34 29.88 17.54
C LEU A 237 5.46 30.28 16.57
N TYR A 238 5.14 31.00 15.50
CA TYR A 238 6.13 31.55 14.56
C TYR A 238 7.07 32.55 15.22
N GLU A 239 6.59 33.35 16.18
CA GLU A 239 7.42 34.28 16.95
C GLU A 239 8.49 33.58 17.80
N GLN A 240 8.33 32.29 18.11
CA GLN A 240 9.30 31.49 18.88
C GLN A 240 10.47 30.96 18.03
N GLY A 241 10.45 31.17 16.71
CA GLY A 241 11.52 30.82 15.76
C GLY A 241 11.57 29.36 15.35
#